data_AF-A0A7W1JVK5-F1
#
_entry.id   AF-A0A7W1JVK5-F1
#
_cell.length_a   1.000
_cell.length_b   1.000
_cell.length_c   1.000
_cell.angle_alpha   90.00
_cell.angle_beta   90.00
_cell.angle_gamma   90.00
#
_symmetry.space_group_name_H-M   'P 1'
#
loop_
_entity.id
_entity.type
_entity.pdbx_description
1 polymer ?
#
loop_
_entity_poly.entity_id
_entity_poly.type
_entity_poly.pdbx_seq_one_letter_code
_entity_poly.pdbx_strand_id
1 'polypeptide(L)' 'MDDAQIHETIEALVAEERRLWEDEARGGNVEADRKKLAEVKVSLDKCWDLLRQRRALEEQRLDPDAAQARDESVVENYLQ' A
#
# COMPACT_ATOMS: atom_id res chain seq x y z
N MET A 1 8.23 8.28 7.55
CA MET A 1 7.41 7.06 7.60
C MET A 1 8.41 5.92 7.59
N ASP A 2 8.54 5.21 8.70
CA ASP A 2 9.64 4.26 8.88
C ASP A 2 9.28 2.89 8.28
N ASP A 3 10.29 2.06 8.01
CA ASP A 3 10.14 0.72 7.42
C ASP A 3 9.08 -0.13 8.12
N ALA A 4 9.01 -0.04 9.45
CA ALA A 4 8.01 -0.71 10.26
C ALA A 4 6.59 -0.24 9.94
N GLN A 5 6.36 1.07 9.80
CA GLN A 5 5.05 1.62 9.46
C GLN A 5 4.61 1.22 8.05
N ILE A 6 5.57 1.12 7.11
CA ILE A 6 5.27 0.63 5.76
C ILE A 6 4.84 -0.83 5.81
N HIS A 7 5.52 -1.65 6.62
CA HIS A 7 5.15 -3.05 6.82
C HIS A 7 3.75 -3.21 7.41
N GLU A 8 3.42 -2.44 8.46
CA GLU A 8 2.07 -2.43 9.05
C GLU A 8 1.01 -2.02 8.02
N THR A 9 1.33 -1.04 7.16
CA THR A 9 0.41 -0.60 6.09
C THR A 9 0.21 -1.72 5.06
N ILE A 10 1.27 -2.41 4.65
CA ILE A 10 1.20 -3.57 3.76
C ILE A 10 0.33 -4.68 4.38
N GLU A 11 0.53 -5.00 5.66
CA GLU A 11 -0.26 -6.02 6.35
C GLU A 11 -1.76 -5.64 6.42
N ALA A 12 -2.07 -4.38 6.72
CA ALA A 12 -3.44 -3.87 6.71
C ALA A 12 -4.08 -3.98 5.32
N LEU A 13 -3.35 -3.62 4.26
CA LEU A 13 -3.80 -3.72 2.87
C LEU A 13 -4.04 -5.17 2.43
N VAL A 14 -3.17 -6.10 2.82
CA VAL A 14 -3.34 -7.54 2.53
C VAL A 14 -4.54 -8.12 3.30
N ALA A 15 -4.74 -7.70 4.55
CA ALA A 15 -5.92 -8.09 5.33
C ALA A 15 -7.21 -7.59 4.67
N GLU A 16 -7.21 -6.36 4.15
CA GLU A 16 -8.34 -5.80 3.41
C GLU A 16 -8.58 -6.56 2.10
N GLU A 17 -7.53 -6.87 1.33
CA GLU A 17 -7.65 -7.72 0.13
C GLU A 17 -8.37 -9.02 0.47
N ARG A 18 -7.93 -9.75 1.51
CA ARG A 18 -8.60 -11.01 1.92
C ARG A 18 -10.08 -10.81 2.24
N ARG A 19 -10.43 -9.75 2.97
CA ARG A 19 -11.84 -9.45 3.28
C ARG A 19 -12.68 -9.21 2.03
N LEU A 20 -12.13 -8.48 1.05
CA LEU A 20 -12.80 -8.23 -0.22
C LEU A 20 -13.02 -9.53 -1.00
N TRP A 21 -12.03 -10.44 -1.02
CA TRP A 21 -12.20 -11.77 -1.63
C TRP A 21 -13.25 -12.62 -0.91
N GLU A 22 -13.32 -12.56 0.42
CA GLU A 22 -14.35 -13.26 1.20
C GLU A 22 -15.76 -12.71 0.95
N ASP A 23 -15.90 -11.39 0.79
CA ASP A 23 -17.18 -10.75 0.46
C ASP A 23 -17.62 -11.06 -0.98
N GLU A 24 -16.69 -11.00 -1.94
CA GLU A 24 -16.92 -11.42 -3.34
C GLU A 24 -17.40 -12.89 -3.39
N ALA A 25 -16.75 -13.78 -2.64
CA ALA A 25 -17.11 -15.20 -2.56
C ALA A 25 -18.50 -15.44 -1.93
N ARG A 26 -18.96 -14.55 -1.05
CA ARG A 26 -20.32 -14.60 -0.46
C ARG A 26 -21.41 -14.06 -1.39
N GLY A 27 -21.04 -13.57 -2.58
CA GLY A 27 -21.97 -12.95 -3.52
C GLY A 27 -22.25 -11.48 -3.21
N GLY A 28 -21.28 -10.80 -2.57
CA GLY A 28 -21.27 -9.36 -2.36
C GLY A 28 -21.15 -8.56 -3.66
N ASN A 29 -20.89 -7.26 -3.53
CA ASN A 29 -20.83 -6.36 -4.68
C ASN A 29 -19.47 -6.46 -5.40
N VAL A 30 -19.32 -7.51 -6.20
CA VAL A 30 -18.10 -7.86 -6.97
C VAL A 30 -17.49 -6.66 -7.72
N GLU A 31 -18.32 -5.77 -8.28
CA GLU A 31 -17.82 -4.61 -9.03
C GLU A 31 -17.14 -3.58 -8.11
N ALA A 32 -17.76 -3.30 -6.96
CA ALA A 32 -17.21 -2.40 -5.95
C ALA A 32 -15.98 -3.00 -5.27
N ASP A 33 -15.99 -4.30 -4.99
CA ASP A 33 -14.88 -5.01 -4.37
C ASP A 33 -13.68 -5.07 -5.30
N ARG A 34 -13.89 -5.33 -6.60
CA ARG A 34 -12.82 -5.26 -7.61
C ARG A 34 -12.18 -3.89 -7.72
N LYS A 35 -12.98 -2.81 -7.64
CA LYS A 35 -12.46 -1.44 -7.66
C LYS A 35 -11.56 -1.19 -6.44
N LYS A 36 -12.03 -1.55 -5.24
CA LYS A 36 -11.22 -1.48 -4.02
C LYS A 36 -9.96 -2.34 -4.12
N LEU A 37 -10.05 -3.54 -4.69
CA LEU A 37 -8.91 -4.45 -4.87
C LEU A 37 -7.83 -3.83 -5.77
N ALA A 38 -8.24 -3.16 -6.85
CA ALA A 38 -7.32 -2.47 -7.75
C ALA A 38 -6.59 -1.33 -7.04
N GLU A 39 -7.30 -0.58 -6.20
CA GLU A 39 -6.73 0.51 -5.42
C GLU A 39 -5.79 -0.01 -4.31
N VAL A 40 -6.15 -1.08 -3.60
CA VAL A 40 -5.29 -1.78 -2.62
C VAL A 40 -3.98 -2.22 -3.27
N LYS A 41 -4.04 -2.78 -4.49
CA LYS A 41 -2.85 -3.17 -5.25
C LYS A 41 -1.95 -2.00 -5.59
N VAL A 42 -2.51 -0.85 -5.97
CA VAL A 42 -1.74 0.38 -6.23
C VAL A 42 -1.05 0.86 -4.95
N SER A 43 -1.74 0.82 -3.82
CA SER A 43 -1.14 1.19 -2.52
C SER A 43 -0.01 0.25 -2.11
N LEU A 44 -0.19 -1.06 -2.30
CA LEU A 44 0.86 -2.05 -2.05
C LEU A 44 2.09 -1.81 -2.92
N ASP A 45 1.92 -1.55 -4.22
CA ASP A 45 3.02 -1.28 -5.14
C ASP A 45 3.83 -0.06 -4.70
N LYS A 46 3.16 1.01 -4.25
CA LYS A 46 3.82 2.20 -3.68
C LYS A 46 4.62 1.89 -2.41
N CYS A 47 4.04 1.11 -1.48
CA CYS A 47 4.74 0.71 -0.26
C CYS A 47 6.01 -0.10 -0.59
N TRP A 48 5.92 -1.03 -1.55
CA TRP A 48 7.07 -1.81 -2.02
C TRP A 48 8.12 -0.97 -2.73
N ASP A 49 7.72 -0.01 -3.57
CA ASP A 49 8.64 0.91 -4.24
C ASP A 49 9.41 1.77 -3.22
N LEU A 50 8.73 2.23 -2.18
CA LEU A 50 9.34 3.03 -1.11
C LEU A 50 10.37 2.22 -0.32
N LEU A 51 10.06 0.99 0.06
CA LEU A 51 11.02 0.09 0.72
C LEU A 51 12.25 -0.16 -0.17
N ARG A 52 12.03 -0.37 -1.47
CA ARG A 52 13.13 -0.54 -2.42
C ARG A 52 13.99 0.71 -2.54
N GLN A 53 13.38 1.89 -2.59
CA GLN A 53 14.08 3.17 -2.65
C GLN A 53 14.92 3.41 -1.39
N ARG A 54 14.35 3.17 -0.21
CA ARG A 54 15.07 3.26 1.08
C ARG A 54 16.28 2.34 1.10
N ARG A 55 16.09 1.07 0.74
CA ARG A 55 17.18 0.09 0.67
C ARG A 55 18.29 0.50 -0.31
N ALA A 56 17.93 1.07 -1.47
CA ALA A 56 18.90 1.56 -2.44
C ALA A 56 19.70 2.78 -1.92
N LEU A 57 19.10 3.62 -1.08
CA LEU A 57 19.79 4.74 -0.41
C LEU A 57 20.72 4.24 0.70
N GLU A 58 20.27 3.28 1.51
CA GLU A 58 21.10 2.65 2.55
C GLU A 58 22.34 1.97 1.96
N GLU A 59 22.18 1.22 0.86
CA GLU A 59 23.28 0.57 0.14
C GLU A 59 24.30 1.60 -0.38
N GLN A 60 23.84 2.80 -0.73
CA GLN A 60 24.69 3.92 -1.14
C GLN A 60 25.23 4.76 0.02
N ARG A 61 24.96 4.37 1.28
CA ARG A 61 25.32 5.12 2.50
C ARG A 61 24.75 6.55 2.49
N LEU A 62 23.63 6.72 1.79
CA LEU A 62 22.84 7.94 1.77
C LEU A 62 21.74 7.86 2.84
N ASP A 63 21.11 9.00 3.12
CA ASP A 63 20.01 9.08 4.07
C ASP A 63 18.78 8.35 3.53
N PRO A 64 18.33 7.23 4.16
CA PRO A 64 17.12 6.53 3.75
C PRO A 64 15.85 7.35 3.93
N ASP A 65 15.84 8.38 4.79
CA ASP A 65 14.72 9.30 4.93
C ASP A 65 14.63 10.32 3.79
N ALA A 66 15.64 10.37 2.90
CA ALA A 66 15.52 11.05 1.62
C ALA A 66 14.62 10.29 0.61
N ALA A 67 14.20 9.06 0.91
CA ALA A 67 13.19 8.36 0.12
C ALA A 67 11.84 9.08 0.27
N GLN A 68 11.49 9.90 -0.73
CA GLN A 68 10.17 10.49 -0.81
C GLN A 68 9.18 9.48 -1.40
N ALA A 69 8.20 9.09 -0.59
CA ALA A 69 6.93 8.62 -1.13
C ALA A 69 6.45 9.65 -2.14
N ARG A 70 6.17 9.23 -3.39
CA ARG A 70 5.47 10.10 -4.35
C ARG A 70 4.27 10.74 -3.65
N ASP A 71 4.20 12.07 -3.69
CA ASP A 71 3.26 12.94 -2.98
C ASP A 71 1.99 12.24 -2.46
N GLU A 72 1.85 12.30 -1.14
CA GLU A 72 0.76 11.82 -0.30
C GLU A 72 -0.65 12.28 -0.72
N SER A 73 -0.77 13.21 -1.68
CA SER A 73 -2.03 13.69 -2.24
C SER A 73 -2.90 12.61 -2.92
N VAL A 74 -2.41 11.38 -3.08
CA VAL A 74 -3.21 10.25 -3.61
C VAL A 74 -3.85 9.41 -2.50
N VAL A 75 -3.35 9.45 -1.26
CA VAL A 75 -3.84 8.58 -0.17
C VAL A 75 -4.88 9.28 0.73
N GLU A 76 -4.89 10.62 0.80
CA GLU A 76 -5.90 11.35 1.58
C GLU A 76 -7.35 11.20 1.10
N ASN A 77 -7.60 10.60 -0.07
CA ASN A 77 -8.96 10.31 -0.55
C ASN A 77 -9.51 8.94 -0.12
N TYR A 78 -8.80 8.18 0.72
CA TYR A 78 -9.16 6.79 0.99
C TYR A 78 -10.14 6.57 2.16
N LEU A 79 -10.57 7.63 2.86
CA LEU A 79 -11.44 7.52 4.04
C LEU A 79 -12.61 8.54 4.11
N GLN A 80 -13.02 9.16 2.99
CA GLN A 80 -14.24 9.99 2.97
C GLN A 80 -15.42 9.34 2.26
#